data_AF-A0A8J6SXE8-F1
#
_entry.id   AF-A0A8J6SXE8-F1
#
_cell.length_a   1.000
_cell.length_b   1.000
_cell.length_c   1.000
_cell.angle_alpha   90.00
_cell.angle_beta   90.00
_cell.angle_gamma   90.00
#
_symmetry.space_group_name_H-M   'P 1'
#
loop_
_entity.id
_entity.type
_entity.pdbx_description
1 polymer ?
#
loop_
_entity_poly.entity_id
_entity_poly.type
_entity_poly.pdbx_seq_one_letter_code
_entity_poly.pdbx_strand_id
1 'polypeptide(L)'
;MNYLLVHPFKILGFPLLVVTLCSFETSSAFAEESSAEMDTTGVATLNESRDGSGTSWMPDATPMYGFHQMLGDWRLMYHANLFLQSIHESSPRADDQIGSINWVMVMADTSVGSGNSSLRLMMSAENWTVGKCGYLDLLQTGEVSNGKALHDQQHPHDLFMEMAATYKLPLSHDLGLEIYGGLVGEPALGPTAFPHRLSAFPGPKGPVSHHWLDSTHISFGVATVGLYTTQWRSEVSAFNGREPDDNRTDFDLGTMDSYSGRISYLPTAEWALQISGGRLTDAEKSDNGRYFDVERYTASAIYHHRLEDGGIWASTAAYGANVEHGSQAPASLLETSLNRDEKHVYSARFETVKKSGHDLAFMNPVHESRSRRTDFYAHKTHDWLPLSILSFA
;
A
#
# COMPACT_ATOMS: atom_id res chain seq x y z
N MET A 1 20.07 14.97 26.23
CA MET A 1 20.27 16.31 25.64
C MET A 1 21.59 16.30 24.89
N ASN A 2 21.56 16.23 23.56
CA ASN A 2 22.69 16.58 22.70
C ASN A 2 22.11 17.33 21.50
N TYR A 3 22.59 18.55 21.28
CA TYR A 3 22.21 19.43 20.18
C TYR A 3 22.98 19.03 18.92
N LEU A 4 22.31 18.95 17.76
CA LEU A 4 22.97 18.87 16.47
C LEU A 4 22.81 20.21 15.74
N LEU A 5 23.93 20.91 15.56
CA LEU A 5 24.07 22.09 14.71
C LEU A 5 24.11 21.65 13.24
N VAL A 6 23.26 22.21 12.39
CA VAL A 6 23.33 22.04 10.94
C VAL A 6 23.52 23.41 10.28
N HIS A 7 24.64 23.56 9.56
CA HIS A 7 24.93 24.72 8.72
C HIS A 7 24.16 24.64 7.39
N PRO A 8 23.71 25.78 6.84
CA PRO A 8 22.99 25.80 5.57
C PRO A 8 23.96 25.61 4.39
N PHE A 9 23.77 24.52 3.62
CA PHE A 9 24.30 24.42 2.25
C PHE A 9 23.16 24.68 1.26
N LYS A 10 23.39 25.61 0.32
CA LYS A 10 22.48 25.89 -0.80
C LYS A 10 22.97 25.16 -2.04
N ILE A 11 22.16 24.25 -2.59
CA ILE A 11 22.27 23.82 -3.99
C ILE A 11 20.87 23.94 -4.63
N LEU A 12 20.79 24.76 -5.69
CA LEU A 12 19.73 24.78 -6.72
C LEU A 12 18.26 25.08 -6.32
N GLY A 13 18.00 26.03 -5.43
CA GLY A 13 16.76 26.84 -5.49
C GLY A 13 15.40 26.14 -5.31
N PHE A 14 15.36 24.87 -4.89
CA PHE A 14 14.11 24.19 -4.51
C PHE A 14 13.88 24.30 -3.00
N PRO A 15 12.63 24.47 -2.52
CA PRO A 15 12.33 24.32 -1.11
C PRO A 15 12.55 22.85 -0.72
N LEU A 16 13.58 22.59 0.08
CA LEU A 16 13.83 21.30 0.70
C LEU A 16 12.97 21.21 1.96
N LEU A 17 11.91 20.40 1.94
CA LEU A 17 11.22 20.02 3.17
C LEU A 17 12.03 18.90 3.83
N VAL A 18 12.80 19.25 4.87
CA VAL A 18 13.49 18.25 5.70
C VAL A 18 12.54 17.85 6.82
N VAL A 19 11.75 16.81 6.60
CA VAL A 19 10.97 16.18 7.68
C VAL A 19 11.90 15.22 8.42
N THR A 20 12.33 15.59 9.63
CA THR A 20 13.04 14.66 10.51
C THR A 20 12.00 13.90 11.31
N LEU A 21 11.66 12.69 10.86
CA LEU A 21 10.86 11.74 11.65
C LEU A 21 11.83 10.86 12.45
N CYS A 22 11.80 10.98 13.78
CA CYS A 22 12.31 9.92 14.64
C CYS A 22 11.22 8.85 14.74
N SER A 23 11.25 7.87 13.84
CA SER A 23 10.43 6.68 13.94
C SER A 23 11.18 5.64 14.76
N PHE A 24 10.58 5.15 15.84
CA PHE A 24 11.01 3.89 16.46
C PHE A 24 10.18 2.79 15.82
N GLU A 25 10.81 1.97 14.99
CA GLU A 25 10.18 0.81 14.37
C GLU A 25 10.49 -0.41 15.23
N THR A 26 9.45 -1.07 15.73
CA THR A 26 9.56 -2.43 16.27
C THR A 26 8.84 -3.35 15.31
N SER A 27 9.52 -3.79 14.26
CA SER A 27 9.05 -4.94 13.50
C SER A 27 9.61 -6.20 14.16
N SER A 28 8.75 -7.18 14.43
CA SER A 28 9.22 -8.54 14.71
C SER A 28 9.64 -9.16 13.38
N ALA A 29 10.81 -8.74 12.86
CA ALA A 29 11.40 -9.34 11.68
C ALA A 29 12.01 -10.68 12.05
N PHE A 30 11.21 -11.74 12.01
CA PHE A 30 11.73 -13.06 11.68
C PHE A 30 11.47 -13.25 10.20
N ALA A 31 12.50 -13.05 9.37
CA ALA A 31 12.51 -13.68 8.06
C ALA A 31 12.80 -15.16 8.33
N GLU A 32 11.79 -16.02 8.26
CA GLU A 32 12.07 -17.44 8.22
C GLU A 32 12.54 -17.78 6.80
N GLU A 33 13.78 -18.26 6.71
CA GLU A 33 14.40 -18.66 5.46
C GLU A 33 13.73 -19.97 4.99
N SER A 34 12.64 -19.86 4.23
CA SER A 34 12.18 -20.96 3.38
C SER A 34 13.17 -21.12 2.22
N SER A 35 14.30 -21.77 2.52
CA SER A 35 15.30 -22.25 1.57
C SER A 35 14.84 -23.49 0.80
N ALA A 36 13.53 -23.65 0.59
CA ALA A 36 13.05 -24.55 -0.44
C ALA A 36 13.16 -23.79 -1.77
N GLU A 37 14.16 -24.16 -2.59
CA GLU A 37 14.04 -24.14 -4.04
C GLU A 37 12.78 -24.97 -4.39
N MET A 38 11.61 -24.36 -4.22
CA MET A 38 10.37 -24.95 -4.69
C MET A 38 10.40 -24.71 -6.18
N ASP A 39 10.71 -25.78 -6.91
CA ASP A 39 10.66 -25.82 -8.36
C ASP A 39 9.29 -25.28 -8.81
N THR A 40 9.25 -24.01 -9.24
CA THR A 40 8.03 -23.31 -9.68
C THR A 40 7.65 -23.76 -11.08
N THR A 41 7.74 -25.07 -11.34
CA THR A 41 7.50 -25.63 -12.66
C THR A 41 6.03 -25.57 -13.05
N GLY A 42 5.09 -25.44 -12.10
CA GLY A 42 3.66 -25.32 -12.38
C GLY A 42 2.89 -24.40 -11.43
N VAL A 43 1.64 -24.11 -11.79
CA VAL A 43 0.77 -23.16 -11.06
C VAL A 43 0.36 -23.61 -9.66
N ALA A 44 0.49 -24.91 -9.36
CA ALA A 44 0.15 -25.48 -8.06
C ALA A 44 1.23 -25.26 -7.00
N THR A 45 2.48 -24.97 -7.41
CA THR A 45 3.65 -24.78 -6.53
C THR A 45 4.14 -23.33 -6.53
N LEU A 46 3.29 -22.38 -6.94
CA LEU A 46 3.67 -20.97 -6.94
C LEU A 46 3.99 -20.50 -5.52
N ASN A 47 5.09 -19.76 -5.42
CA ASN A 47 5.52 -19.15 -4.18
C ASN A 47 4.51 -18.09 -3.73
N GLU A 48 4.08 -18.17 -2.49
CA GLU A 48 3.17 -17.20 -1.89
C GLU A 48 3.86 -15.87 -1.60
N SER A 49 5.19 -15.81 -1.69
CA SER A 49 5.94 -14.54 -1.68
C SER A 49 5.50 -13.57 -2.78
N ARG A 50 4.81 -14.06 -3.80
CA ARG A 50 4.17 -13.24 -4.84
C ARG A 50 2.96 -12.49 -4.34
N ASP A 51 2.28 -12.94 -3.29
CA ASP A 51 1.02 -12.35 -2.88
C ASP A 51 1.24 -11.00 -2.19
N GLY A 52 0.80 -9.93 -2.85
CA GLY A 52 0.76 -8.59 -2.28
C GLY A 52 -0.56 -8.31 -1.57
N SER A 53 -1.09 -7.10 -1.71
CA SER A 53 -2.40 -6.69 -1.20
C SER A 53 -3.53 -7.23 -2.10
N GLY A 54 -4.62 -7.71 -1.49
CA GLY A 54 -5.68 -8.43 -2.20
C GLY A 54 -5.15 -9.46 -3.20
N THR A 55 -5.36 -9.22 -4.49
CA THR A 55 -4.81 -10.08 -5.54
C THR A 55 -3.57 -9.54 -6.22
N SER A 56 -2.89 -8.49 -5.77
CA SER A 56 -1.69 -7.98 -6.50
C SER A 56 -0.51 -8.96 -6.46
N TRP A 57 0.41 -8.86 -7.43
CA TRP A 57 1.64 -9.66 -7.46
C TRP A 57 2.88 -8.83 -7.19
N MET A 58 3.77 -9.40 -6.37
CA MET A 58 5.14 -8.95 -6.11
C MET A 58 6.14 -9.93 -6.75
N PRO A 59 7.41 -9.54 -6.95
CA PRO A 59 8.44 -10.44 -7.48
C PRO A 59 8.64 -11.69 -6.62
N ASP A 60 9.07 -12.81 -7.20
CA ASP A 60 9.38 -14.06 -6.46
C ASP A 60 10.48 -13.85 -5.40
N ALA A 61 11.41 -12.94 -5.68
CA ALA A 61 12.51 -12.57 -4.79
C ALA A 61 12.05 -11.86 -3.50
N THR A 62 10.78 -11.47 -3.41
CA THR A 62 10.19 -10.82 -2.23
C THR A 62 10.34 -11.72 -0.99
N PRO A 63 10.92 -11.24 0.12
CA PRO A 63 10.84 -11.90 1.42
C PRO A 63 9.45 -11.75 2.02
N MET A 64 8.95 -12.82 2.62
CA MET A 64 7.74 -12.79 3.44
C MET A 64 8.14 -12.51 4.89
N TYR A 65 7.92 -11.27 5.32
CA TYR A 65 8.07 -10.90 6.72
C TYR A 65 6.79 -11.24 7.47
N GLY A 66 6.93 -11.87 8.64
CA GLY A 66 5.81 -12.24 9.50
C GLY A 66 6.15 -13.40 10.41
N PHE A 67 5.40 -13.53 11.50
CA PHE A 67 5.44 -14.70 12.34
C PHE A 67 4.56 -15.80 11.72
N HIS A 68 5.14 -16.97 11.48
CA HIS A 68 4.45 -18.09 10.86
C HIS A 68 4.20 -19.19 11.90
N GLN A 69 3.01 -19.80 11.83
CA GLN A 69 2.63 -20.88 12.74
C GLN A 69 1.78 -21.92 12.00
N MET A 70 2.03 -23.19 12.27
CA MET A 70 1.13 -24.27 11.85
C MET A 70 0.09 -24.57 12.93
N LEU A 71 -1.18 -24.63 12.55
CA LEU A 71 -2.30 -25.08 13.39
C LEU A 71 -3.07 -26.19 12.68
N GLY A 72 -2.61 -27.43 12.85
CA GLY A 72 -3.09 -28.56 12.05
C GLY A 72 -2.73 -28.38 10.58
N ASP A 73 -3.75 -28.40 9.71
CA ASP A 73 -3.59 -28.19 8.26
C ASP A 73 -3.61 -26.71 7.85
N TRP A 74 -3.73 -25.80 8.82
CA TRP A 74 -3.69 -24.36 8.58
C TRP A 74 -2.29 -23.83 8.78
N ARG A 75 -1.81 -23.01 7.84
CA ARG A 75 -0.68 -22.14 8.06
C ARG A 75 -1.17 -20.74 8.34
N LEU A 76 -0.78 -20.22 9.49
CA LEU A 76 -1.09 -18.87 9.93
C LEU A 76 0.13 -17.99 9.72
N MET A 77 -0.10 -16.77 9.22
CA MET A 77 0.90 -15.71 9.13
C MET A 77 0.37 -14.49 9.86
N TYR A 78 1.16 -13.96 10.78
CA TYR A 78 0.88 -12.73 11.51
C TYR A 78 1.92 -11.68 11.15
N HIS A 79 1.48 -10.53 10.66
CA HIS A 79 2.34 -9.39 10.32
C HIS A 79 1.74 -8.15 10.97
N ALA A 80 2.57 -7.29 11.54
CA ALA A 80 2.13 -6.03 12.07
C ALA A 80 3.15 -4.94 11.79
N ASN A 81 2.66 -3.71 11.77
CA ASN A 81 3.48 -2.52 11.74
C ASN A 81 2.98 -1.54 12.81
N LEU A 82 3.94 -0.89 13.49
CA LEU A 82 3.69 0.16 14.46
C LEU A 82 4.73 1.27 14.28
N PHE A 83 4.30 2.41 13.77
CA PHE A 83 5.09 3.63 13.75
C PHE A 83 4.56 4.61 14.79
N LEU A 84 5.44 5.14 15.63
CA LEU A 84 5.18 6.30 16.46
C LEU A 84 5.73 7.53 15.75
N GLN A 85 4.91 8.57 15.60
CA GLN A 85 5.30 9.79 14.89
C GLN A 85 5.06 11.05 15.73
N SER A 86 5.97 12.01 15.54
CA SER A 86 5.81 13.40 15.93
C SER A 86 6.12 14.25 14.71
N ILE A 87 5.13 14.99 14.22
CA ILE A 87 5.21 15.85 13.05
C ILE A 87 5.21 17.29 13.54
N HIS A 88 6.16 18.08 13.02
CA HIS A 88 6.23 19.52 13.22
C HIS A 88 6.40 20.18 11.85
N GLU A 89 5.39 20.90 11.40
CA GLU A 89 5.43 21.61 10.12
C GLU A 89 5.62 23.11 10.36
N SER A 90 6.49 23.76 9.56
CA SER A 90 6.84 25.18 9.75
C SER A 90 6.29 26.11 8.66
N SER A 91 5.27 25.65 7.92
CA SER A 91 4.66 26.40 6.81
C SER A 91 3.52 27.33 7.28
N PRO A 92 2.95 28.20 6.42
CA PRO A 92 1.70 28.91 6.74
C PRO A 92 0.50 27.99 7.00
N ARG A 93 0.61 26.71 6.61
CA ARG A 93 -0.32 25.61 6.90
C ARG A 93 0.25 24.68 7.98
N ALA A 94 1.17 25.21 8.81
CA ALA A 94 1.82 24.51 9.90
C ALA A 94 0.80 23.94 10.88
N ASP A 95 1.06 22.72 11.31
CA ASP A 95 0.41 22.10 12.45
C ASP A 95 1.39 21.10 13.08
N ASP A 96 1.12 20.76 14.33
CA ASP A 96 1.92 19.83 15.13
C ASP A 96 1.06 18.62 15.50
N GLN A 97 1.58 17.42 15.28
CA GLN A 97 0.84 16.21 15.56
C GLN A 97 1.71 15.13 16.18
N ILE A 98 1.17 14.46 17.19
CA ILE A 98 1.69 13.18 17.69
C ILE A 98 0.66 12.12 17.36
N GLY A 99 1.11 10.97 16.91
CA GLY A 99 0.20 9.85 16.67
C GLY A 99 0.92 8.56 16.34
N SER A 100 0.14 7.56 15.91
CA SER A 100 0.69 6.30 15.46
C SER A 100 -0.01 5.77 14.22
N ILE A 101 0.78 5.49 13.18
CA ILE A 101 0.35 4.78 11.98
C ILE A 101 0.61 3.30 12.24
N ASN A 102 -0.40 2.45 12.06
CA ASN A 102 -0.33 1.07 12.49
C ASN A 102 -1.32 0.17 11.78
N TRP A 103 -0.95 -1.10 11.70
CA TRP A 103 -1.83 -2.15 11.23
C TRP A 103 -1.39 -3.51 11.74
N VAL A 104 -2.33 -4.44 11.76
CA VAL A 104 -2.08 -5.87 11.95
C VAL A 104 -2.75 -6.63 10.81
N MET A 105 -2.07 -7.64 10.30
CA MET A 105 -2.56 -8.58 9.31
C MET A 105 -2.42 -10.01 9.82
N VAL A 106 -3.46 -10.80 9.59
CA VAL A 106 -3.50 -12.24 9.81
C VAL A 106 -3.92 -12.91 8.51
N MET A 107 -3.12 -13.86 8.06
CA MET A 107 -3.48 -14.76 6.96
C MET A 107 -3.60 -16.17 7.50
N ALA A 108 -4.60 -16.91 7.03
CA ALA A 108 -4.80 -18.32 7.34
C ALA A 108 -4.98 -19.09 6.05
N ASP A 109 -3.97 -19.86 5.68
CA ASP A 109 -3.92 -20.64 4.44
C ASP A 109 -4.16 -22.12 4.73
N THR A 110 -4.88 -22.79 3.85
CA THR A 110 -5.05 -24.24 3.91
C THR A 110 -5.36 -24.81 2.53
N SER A 111 -5.06 -26.09 2.31
CA SER A 111 -5.44 -26.78 1.08
C SER A 111 -6.89 -27.27 1.18
N VAL A 112 -7.68 -26.98 0.15
CA VAL A 112 -9.08 -27.44 0.05
C VAL A 112 -9.27 -28.13 -1.30
N GLY A 113 -9.49 -29.44 -1.27
CA GLY A 113 -9.56 -30.25 -2.49
C GLY A 113 -8.23 -30.22 -3.25
N SER A 114 -8.27 -29.81 -4.51
CA SER A 114 -7.07 -29.63 -5.34
C SER A 114 -6.53 -28.20 -5.33
N GLY A 115 -7.17 -27.27 -4.61
CA GLY A 115 -6.79 -25.86 -4.56
C GLY A 115 -6.29 -25.43 -3.19
N ASN A 116 -5.87 -24.18 -3.10
CA ASN A 116 -5.46 -23.52 -1.86
C ASN A 116 -6.44 -22.39 -1.54
N SER A 117 -6.88 -22.36 -0.29
CA SER A 117 -7.74 -21.30 0.26
C SER A 117 -6.93 -20.43 1.20
N SER A 118 -7.16 -19.12 1.17
CA SER A 118 -6.59 -18.16 2.10
C SER A 118 -7.70 -17.32 2.70
N LEU A 119 -7.69 -17.13 4.02
CA LEU A 119 -8.49 -16.15 4.72
C LEU A 119 -7.58 -15.01 5.16
N ARG A 120 -7.96 -13.77 4.87
CA ARG A 120 -7.14 -12.58 5.06
C ARG A 120 -7.89 -11.57 5.91
N LEU A 121 -7.25 -11.10 6.97
CA LEU A 121 -7.75 -10.04 7.84
C LEU A 121 -6.65 -9.00 8.01
N MET A 122 -6.95 -7.74 7.73
CA MET A 122 -6.07 -6.61 8.02
C MET A 122 -6.86 -5.53 8.75
N MET A 123 -6.33 -5.05 9.86
CA MET A 123 -7.00 -4.09 10.75
C MET A 123 -6.08 -2.95 11.16
N SER A 124 -6.66 -1.76 11.38
CA SER A 124 -5.93 -0.58 11.86
C SER A 124 -6.55 -0.02 13.14
N ALA A 125 -5.71 0.54 14.02
CA ALA A 125 -6.17 1.38 15.14
C ALA A 125 -5.99 2.89 14.87
N GLU A 126 -5.71 3.30 13.63
CA GLU A 126 -5.38 4.68 13.26
C GLU A 126 -6.45 5.70 13.64
N ASN A 127 -7.72 5.33 13.54
CA ASN A 127 -8.83 6.20 13.95
C ASN A 127 -8.69 6.70 15.41
N TRP A 128 -8.05 5.93 16.29
CA TRP A 128 -7.80 6.32 17.69
C TRP A 128 -6.40 6.90 17.92
N THR A 129 -5.42 6.56 17.08
CA THR A 129 -4.01 6.89 17.31
C THR A 129 -3.51 8.10 16.53
N VAL A 130 -4.09 8.44 15.38
CA VAL A 130 -3.83 9.71 14.68
C VAL A 130 -5.03 10.67 14.74
N GLY A 131 -6.21 10.14 15.11
CA GLY A 131 -7.45 10.90 15.26
C GLY A 131 -8.33 10.83 14.02
N LYS A 132 -9.56 11.33 14.14
CA LYS A 132 -10.63 11.17 13.15
C LYS A 132 -10.36 11.82 11.78
N CYS A 133 -9.55 12.87 11.75
CA CYS A 133 -9.16 13.54 10.50
C CYS A 133 -7.84 13.00 9.94
N GLY A 134 -7.25 12.01 10.62
CA GLY A 134 -6.03 11.34 10.19
C GLY A 134 -4.78 12.12 10.53
N TYR A 135 -3.74 12.02 9.71
CA TYR A 135 -2.43 12.58 10.00
C TYR A 135 -1.95 13.63 9.00
N LEU A 136 -1.06 14.51 9.45
CA LEU A 136 -0.48 15.57 8.63
C LEU A 136 0.39 15.01 7.50
N ASP A 137 -0.01 15.31 6.27
CA ASP A 137 0.73 14.94 5.08
C ASP A 137 0.59 16.03 4.02
N LEU A 138 1.55 16.95 3.99
CA LEU A 138 1.49 18.11 3.10
C LEU A 138 1.32 17.69 1.64
N LEU A 139 0.47 18.43 0.93
CA LEU A 139 -0.01 18.19 -0.42
C LEU A 139 -0.93 16.98 -0.57
N GLN A 140 -1.25 16.26 0.52
CA GLN A 140 -2.22 15.20 0.46
C GLN A 140 -3.64 15.74 0.35
N THR A 141 -4.43 15.07 -0.47
CA THR A 141 -5.80 15.46 -0.79
C THR A 141 -6.57 14.22 -1.15
N GLY A 142 -7.87 14.27 -0.96
CA GLY A 142 -8.77 13.16 -1.19
C GLY A 142 -9.40 12.71 0.13
N GLU A 143 -10.55 12.09 0.02
CA GLU A 143 -11.50 11.87 1.10
C GLU A 143 -12.06 13.14 1.78
N VAL A 144 -13.01 12.89 2.65
CA VAL A 144 -13.79 13.86 3.40
C VAL A 144 -13.62 13.55 4.88
N SER A 145 -13.49 14.59 5.70
CA SER A 145 -13.63 14.48 7.15
C SER A 145 -14.62 15.51 7.68
N ASN A 146 -15.61 15.05 8.46
CA ASN A 146 -16.69 15.89 8.99
C ASN A 146 -17.41 16.69 7.88
N GLY A 147 -17.63 16.05 6.73
CA GLY A 147 -18.27 16.66 5.57
C GLY A 147 -17.44 17.72 4.83
N LYS A 148 -16.14 17.85 5.10
CA LYS A 148 -15.22 18.74 4.38
C LYS A 148 -14.09 17.96 3.72
N ALA A 149 -13.70 18.34 2.51
CA ALA A 149 -12.54 17.76 1.84
C ALA A 149 -11.27 17.92 2.71
N LEU A 150 -10.48 16.85 2.79
CA LEU A 150 -9.18 16.91 3.47
C LEU A 150 -8.15 17.60 2.57
N HIS A 151 -7.39 18.50 3.19
CA HIS A 151 -6.23 19.15 2.59
C HIS A 151 -5.04 19.00 3.52
N ASP A 152 -3.89 18.67 2.95
CA ASP A 152 -2.61 18.50 3.65
C ASP A 152 -2.67 17.45 4.78
N GLN A 153 -3.62 16.52 4.67
CA GLN A 153 -3.86 15.43 5.61
C GLN A 153 -4.21 14.14 4.85
N GLN A 154 -3.77 13.02 5.40
CA GLN A 154 -4.21 11.69 5.01
C GLN A 154 -5.21 11.20 6.07
N HIS A 155 -6.40 10.76 5.66
CA HIS A 155 -7.39 10.13 6.55
C HIS A 155 -6.80 8.88 7.23
N PRO A 156 -7.31 8.48 8.42
CA PRO A 156 -6.92 7.20 8.99
C PRO A 156 -7.51 6.07 8.15
N HIS A 157 -6.85 4.92 8.15
CA HIS A 157 -7.51 3.71 7.65
C HIS A 157 -8.71 3.35 8.54
N ASP A 158 -9.73 2.76 7.91
CA ASP A 158 -10.81 2.07 8.58
C ASP A 158 -10.31 0.94 9.47
N LEU A 159 -11.07 0.60 10.52
CA LEU A 159 -10.73 -0.50 11.44
C LEU A 159 -10.48 -1.80 10.68
N PHE A 160 -11.22 -2.05 9.60
CA PHE A 160 -11.04 -3.19 8.72
C PHE A 160 -10.53 -2.70 7.36
N MET A 161 -9.28 -3.02 7.04
CA MET A 161 -8.65 -2.71 5.76
C MET A 161 -8.75 -3.88 4.78
N GLU A 162 -8.76 -5.11 5.28
CA GLU A 162 -9.02 -6.31 4.48
C GLU A 162 -9.81 -7.31 5.33
N MET A 163 -10.88 -7.87 4.77
CA MET A 163 -11.58 -9.03 5.29
C MET A 163 -12.07 -9.84 4.10
N ALA A 164 -11.20 -10.74 3.63
CA ALA A 164 -11.33 -11.38 2.34
C ALA A 164 -10.97 -12.86 2.38
N ALA A 165 -11.39 -13.57 1.34
CA ALA A 165 -11.01 -14.94 1.08
C ALA A 165 -10.56 -15.10 -0.38
N THR A 166 -9.56 -15.95 -0.57
CA THR A 166 -9.05 -16.36 -1.88
C THR A 166 -9.18 -17.86 -2.04
N TYR A 167 -9.52 -18.33 -3.23
CA TYR A 167 -9.40 -19.72 -3.64
C TYR A 167 -8.65 -19.82 -4.97
N LYS A 168 -7.48 -20.46 -4.94
CA LYS A 168 -6.62 -20.71 -6.10
C LYS A 168 -6.73 -22.18 -6.51
N LEU A 169 -7.21 -22.44 -7.71
CA LEU A 169 -7.45 -23.77 -8.26
C LEU A 169 -6.55 -24.03 -9.48
N PRO A 170 -5.60 -24.97 -9.42
CA PRO A 170 -4.89 -25.42 -10.62
C PRO A 170 -5.87 -26.14 -11.57
N LEU A 171 -6.02 -25.61 -12.78
CA LEU A 171 -6.83 -26.21 -13.85
C LEU A 171 -5.99 -27.18 -14.70
N SER A 172 -4.70 -26.88 -14.85
CA SER A 172 -3.68 -27.73 -15.47
C SER A 172 -2.32 -27.49 -14.80
N HIS A 173 -1.25 -28.05 -15.37
CA HIS A 173 0.12 -27.77 -14.91
C HIS A 173 0.49 -26.28 -15.05
N ASP A 174 0.03 -25.63 -16.11
CA ASP A 174 0.47 -24.27 -16.50
C ASP A 174 -0.61 -23.19 -16.32
N LEU A 175 -1.85 -23.58 -15.95
CA LEU A 175 -2.99 -22.67 -15.84
C LEU A 175 -3.76 -22.88 -14.54
N GLY A 176 -3.95 -21.80 -13.79
CA GLY A 176 -4.77 -21.74 -12.59
C GLY A 176 -5.90 -20.72 -12.71
N LEU A 177 -6.93 -20.93 -11.90
CA LEU A 177 -8.05 -20.03 -11.67
C LEU A 177 -7.95 -19.47 -10.25
N GLU A 178 -8.10 -18.17 -10.10
CA GLU A 178 -8.19 -17.49 -8.81
C GLU A 178 -9.57 -16.86 -8.67
N ILE A 179 -10.20 -17.07 -7.52
CA ILE A 179 -11.42 -16.38 -7.10
C ILE A 179 -11.09 -15.67 -5.79
N TYR A 180 -11.35 -14.36 -5.73
CA TYR A 180 -11.16 -13.54 -4.55
C TYR A 180 -12.44 -12.79 -4.24
N GLY A 181 -12.79 -12.67 -2.97
CA GLY A 181 -13.92 -11.86 -2.54
C GLY A 181 -13.77 -11.42 -1.10
N GLY A 182 -14.21 -10.20 -0.81
CA GLY A 182 -14.08 -9.60 0.50
C GLY A 182 -15.21 -8.66 0.86
N LEU A 183 -15.52 -8.59 2.16
CA LEU A 183 -16.32 -7.50 2.71
C LEU A 183 -15.54 -6.19 2.63
N VAL A 184 -14.22 -6.28 2.79
CA VAL A 184 -13.25 -5.22 2.48
C VAL A 184 -12.07 -5.86 1.76
N GLY A 185 -11.56 -5.23 0.71
CA GLY A 185 -10.39 -5.74 0.01
C GLY A 185 -10.03 -4.93 -1.24
N GLU A 186 -9.04 -5.42 -1.97
CA GLU A 186 -8.52 -4.75 -3.15
C GLU A 186 -9.09 -5.36 -4.45
N PRO A 187 -9.75 -4.56 -5.33
CA PRO A 187 -10.08 -5.01 -6.67
C PRO A 187 -8.84 -5.05 -7.55
N ALA A 188 -8.89 -5.73 -8.70
CA ALA A 188 -7.82 -5.79 -9.68
C ALA A 188 -7.61 -4.43 -10.38
N LEU A 189 -7.03 -3.47 -9.66
CA LEU A 189 -6.80 -2.10 -10.07
C LEU A 189 -5.64 -1.50 -9.25
N GLY A 190 -4.55 -1.15 -9.93
CA GLY A 190 -3.38 -0.56 -9.28
C GLY A 190 -2.22 -1.53 -9.02
N PRO A 191 -1.06 -0.99 -8.59
CA PRO A 191 0.02 -1.78 -8.03
C PRO A 191 -0.38 -2.36 -6.66
N THR A 192 0.46 -3.23 -6.10
CA THR A 192 0.42 -3.58 -4.67
C THR A 192 0.33 -2.31 -3.83
N ALA A 193 -0.60 -2.27 -2.88
CA ALA A 193 -0.84 -1.15 -1.98
C ALA A 193 0.41 -0.81 -1.16
N PHE A 194 0.63 0.48 -0.89
CA PHE A 194 1.87 0.96 -0.26
C PHE A 194 2.20 0.28 1.08
N PRO A 195 1.25 -0.11 1.96
CA PRO A 195 1.58 -0.80 3.20
C PRO A 195 2.24 -2.17 2.96
N HIS A 196 1.99 -2.77 1.80
CA HIS A 196 2.54 -4.06 1.37
C HIS A 196 3.80 -3.94 0.51
N ARG A 197 4.24 -2.73 0.12
CA ARG A 197 5.44 -2.56 -0.72
C ARG A 197 6.69 -2.40 0.13
N LEU A 198 7.66 -3.29 -0.08
CA LEU A 198 8.97 -3.22 0.58
C LEU A 198 9.72 -1.89 0.34
N SER A 199 9.50 -1.27 -0.82
CA SER A 199 10.06 0.04 -1.15
C SER A 199 9.46 1.21 -0.35
N ALA A 200 8.24 1.05 0.17
CA ALA A 200 7.56 2.03 1.03
C ALA A 200 7.70 1.71 2.53
N PHE A 201 8.02 0.46 2.87
CA PHE A 201 8.06 -0.07 4.24
C PHE A 201 8.78 0.81 5.28
N PRO A 202 9.93 1.47 4.99
CA PRO A 202 10.64 2.28 6.00
C PRO A 202 9.94 3.60 6.37
N GLY A 203 8.95 4.04 5.58
CA GLY A 203 8.27 5.31 5.73
C GLY A 203 6.87 5.14 6.34
N PRO A 204 6.52 5.88 7.40
CA PRO A 204 5.19 5.77 8.00
C PRO A 204 4.11 6.45 7.15
N LYS A 205 4.46 7.45 6.34
CA LYS A 205 3.49 8.25 5.60
C LYS A 205 3.15 7.62 4.26
N GLY A 206 1.85 7.51 3.96
CA GLY A 206 1.32 7.25 2.64
C GLY A 206 1.98 8.12 1.54
N PRO A 207 2.20 7.59 0.33
CA PRO A 207 2.62 8.38 -0.82
C PRO A 207 1.56 9.40 -1.21
N VAL A 208 1.95 10.60 -1.66
CA VAL A 208 0.97 11.59 -2.15
C VAL A 208 0.26 11.17 -3.44
N SER A 209 0.84 10.19 -4.13
CA SER A 209 0.30 9.53 -5.31
C SER A 209 -0.69 8.40 -4.99
N HIS A 210 -0.93 8.08 -3.72
CA HIS A 210 -1.78 6.95 -3.27
C HIS A 210 -3.18 6.96 -3.92
N HIS A 211 -3.85 8.11 -3.96
CA HIS A 211 -5.20 8.27 -4.55
C HIS A 211 -5.26 8.05 -6.06
N TRP A 212 -4.12 7.97 -6.75
CA TRP A 212 -4.04 7.67 -8.18
C TRP A 212 -3.61 6.24 -8.47
N LEU A 213 -3.08 5.55 -7.47
CA LEU A 213 -2.43 4.25 -7.65
C LEU A 213 -3.26 3.14 -7.01
N ASP A 214 -3.48 3.24 -5.71
CA ASP A 214 -3.83 2.10 -4.85
C ASP A 214 -4.86 2.44 -3.77
N SER A 215 -5.59 3.57 -3.86
CA SER A 215 -6.62 3.89 -2.85
C SER A 215 -7.77 2.88 -2.76
N THR A 216 -8.03 2.10 -3.82
CA THR A 216 -9.06 1.04 -3.82
C THR A 216 -8.68 -0.20 -3.00
N HIS A 217 -7.50 -0.25 -2.36
CA HIS A 217 -7.07 -1.40 -1.57
C HIS A 217 -7.94 -1.69 -0.33
N ILE A 218 -8.75 -0.72 0.10
CA ILE A 218 -9.73 -0.84 1.20
C ILE A 218 -11.19 -0.75 0.71
N SER A 219 -11.48 -1.11 -0.54
CA SER A 219 -12.85 -1.04 -1.06
C SER A 219 -13.78 -2.03 -0.35
N PHE A 220 -14.97 -1.55 0.03
CA PHE A 220 -15.99 -2.36 0.70
C PHE A 220 -16.86 -3.12 -0.29
N GLY A 221 -16.80 -4.45 -0.27
CA GLY A 221 -17.52 -5.30 -1.21
C GLY A 221 -16.79 -5.40 -2.54
N VAL A 222 -16.03 -6.48 -2.68
CA VAL A 222 -15.22 -6.78 -3.87
C VAL A 222 -15.38 -8.24 -4.24
N ALA A 223 -15.44 -8.50 -5.55
CA ALA A 223 -15.32 -9.84 -6.13
C ALA A 223 -14.41 -9.78 -7.35
N THR A 224 -13.43 -10.68 -7.40
CA THR A 224 -12.43 -10.77 -8.46
C THR A 224 -12.35 -12.20 -8.97
N VAL A 225 -12.20 -12.36 -10.28
CA VAL A 225 -11.84 -13.63 -10.91
C VAL A 225 -10.63 -13.43 -11.80
N GLY A 226 -9.67 -14.35 -11.73
CA GLY A 226 -8.42 -14.27 -12.46
C GLY A 226 -8.00 -15.61 -13.05
N LEU A 227 -7.33 -15.57 -14.19
CA LEU A 227 -6.59 -16.70 -14.75
C LEU A 227 -5.11 -16.39 -14.69
N TYR A 228 -4.31 -17.36 -14.25
CA TYR A 228 -2.89 -17.17 -14.06
C TYR A 228 -2.06 -18.36 -14.56
N THR A 229 -0.84 -18.06 -14.99
CA THR A 229 0.25 -19.00 -15.26
C THR A 229 1.38 -18.74 -14.26
N THR A 230 2.55 -19.33 -14.49
CA THR A 230 3.75 -19.03 -13.67
C THR A 230 4.32 -17.63 -13.87
N GLN A 231 3.92 -16.90 -14.93
CA GLN A 231 4.45 -15.55 -15.22
C GLN A 231 3.37 -14.52 -15.50
N TRP A 232 2.21 -14.95 -16.00
CA TRP A 232 1.14 -14.05 -16.42
C TRP A 232 -0.08 -14.21 -15.54
N ARG A 233 -0.79 -13.11 -15.30
CA ARG A 233 -2.13 -13.16 -14.75
C ARG A 233 -3.01 -12.09 -15.36
N SER A 234 -4.26 -12.44 -15.61
CA SER A 234 -5.30 -11.54 -16.11
C SER A 234 -6.51 -11.65 -15.19
N GLU A 235 -7.00 -10.52 -14.71
CA GLU A 235 -8.00 -10.44 -13.64
C GLU A 235 -9.05 -9.40 -13.98
N VAL A 236 -10.28 -9.64 -13.53
CA VAL A 236 -11.38 -8.66 -13.58
C VAL A 236 -12.11 -8.63 -12.25
N SER A 237 -12.57 -7.44 -11.86
CA SER A 237 -13.28 -7.23 -10.60
C SER A 237 -14.58 -6.48 -10.80
N ALA A 238 -15.55 -6.78 -9.94
CA ALA A 238 -16.71 -5.94 -9.64
C ALA A 238 -16.64 -5.53 -8.16
N PHE A 239 -16.90 -4.27 -7.85
CA PHE A 239 -16.72 -3.73 -6.49
C PHE A 239 -17.55 -2.46 -6.26
N ASN A 240 -17.71 -2.07 -4.99
CA ASN A 240 -18.21 -0.74 -4.62
C ASN A 240 -17.07 0.28 -4.76
N GLY A 241 -17.21 1.24 -5.67
CA GLY A 241 -16.15 2.24 -5.92
C GLY A 241 -16.14 3.42 -4.97
N ARG A 242 -17.13 3.54 -4.09
CA ARG A 242 -17.28 4.64 -3.13
C ARG A 242 -16.18 4.57 -2.08
N GLU A 243 -15.57 5.72 -1.78
CA GLU A 243 -14.67 5.85 -0.62
C GLU A 243 -15.43 5.59 0.70
N PRO A 244 -14.75 5.04 1.74
CA PRO A 244 -15.32 4.88 3.06
C PRO A 244 -15.82 6.19 3.66
N ASP A 245 -16.80 6.11 4.56
CA ASP A 245 -17.38 7.31 5.18
C ASP A 245 -16.61 7.76 6.45
N ASP A 246 -17.16 8.73 7.21
CA ASP A 246 -16.51 9.24 8.43
C ASP A 246 -16.52 8.22 9.60
N ASN A 247 -17.35 7.18 9.52
CA ASN A 247 -17.47 6.13 10.53
C ASN A 247 -16.45 5.01 10.29
N ARG A 248 -15.25 5.18 10.83
CA ARG A 248 -14.12 4.27 10.57
C ARG A 248 -14.18 2.88 11.23
N THR A 249 -15.36 2.40 11.60
CA THR A 249 -15.51 1.17 12.41
C THR A 249 -16.58 0.20 11.92
N ASP A 250 -17.45 0.59 11.00
CA ASP A 250 -18.45 -0.28 10.39
C ASP A 250 -18.03 -0.76 9.00
N PHE A 251 -18.98 -1.28 8.24
CA PHE A 251 -18.76 -1.78 6.90
C PHE A 251 -19.60 -0.98 5.89
N ASP A 252 -18.93 -0.21 5.02
CA ASP A 252 -19.56 0.60 3.96
C ASP A 252 -19.96 -0.22 2.73
N LEU A 253 -20.67 -1.33 2.95
CA LEU A 253 -21.12 -2.20 1.86
C LEU A 253 -22.12 -1.45 0.97
N GLY A 254 -21.88 -1.52 -0.33
CA GLY A 254 -22.71 -0.89 -1.35
C GLY A 254 -22.97 -1.80 -2.55
N THR A 255 -23.55 -1.21 -3.59
CA THR A 255 -23.68 -1.89 -4.88
C THR A 255 -22.31 -2.10 -5.51
N MET A 256 -22.04 -3.30 -6.01
CA MET A 256 -20.84 -3.58 -6.82
C MET A 256 -21.04 -3.09 -8.26
N ASP A 257 -21.17 -1.77 -8.42
CA ASP A 257 -21.45 -1.05 -9.66
C ASP A 257 -20.18 -0.48 -10.34
N SER A 258 -19.02 -0.72 -9.76
CA SER A 258 -17.70 -0.40 -10.29
C SER A 258 -17.02 -1.64 -10.86
N TYR A 259 -16.13 -1.46 -11.83
CA TYR A 259 -15.44 -2.56 -12.48
C TYR A 259 -14.02 -2.21 -12.87
N SER A 260 -13.13 -3.19 -12.84
CA SER A 260 -11.74 -3.02 -13.24
C SER A 260 -11.16 -4.29 -13.85
N GLY A 261 -9.99 -4.16 -14.47
CA GLY A 261 -9.17 -5.29 -14.85
C GLY A 261 -7.69 -4.98 -14.73
N ARG A 262 -6.90 -6.03 -14.47
CA ARG A 262 -5.44 -5.98 -14.32
C ARG A 262 -4.78 -7.11 -15.09
N ILE A 263 -3.67 -6.80 -15.73
CA ILE A 263 -2.75 -7.79 -16.29
C ILE A 263 -1.42 -7.63 -15.58
N SER A 264 -0.92 -8.72 -15.01
CA SER A 264 0.40 -8.81 -14.37
C SER A 264 1.35 -9.70 -15.17
N TYR A 265 2.63 -9.34 -15.17
CA TYR A 265 3.70 -10.09 -15.82
C TYR A 265 4.98 -10.09 -14.97
N LEU A 266 5.49 -11.29 -14.66
CA LEU A 266 6.74 -11.51 -13.94
C LEU A 266 7.78 -12.09 -14.93
N PRO A 267 8.57 -11.25 -15.62
CA PRO A 267 9.55 -11.73 -16.61
C PRO A 267 10.71 -12.50 -15.98
N THR A 268 11.03 -12.20 -14.72
CA THR A 268 12.07 -12.87 -13.92
C THR A 268 11.60 -12.93 -12.47
N ALA A 269 12.35 -13.64 -11.63
CA ALA A 269 12.11 -13.67 -10.18
C ALA A 269 12.21 -12.30 -9.49
N GLU A 270 12.84 -11.30 -10.12
CA GLU A 270 13.11 -9.99 -9.51
C GLU A 270 12.13 -8.90 -9.93
N TRP A 271 11.32 -9.14 -10.97
CA TRP A 271 10.45 -8.11 -11.55
C TRP A 271 8.99 -8.54 -11.51
N ALA A 272 8.12 -7.63 -11.10
CA ALA A 272 6.68 -7.72 -11.28
C ALA A 272 6.16 -6.46 -11.96
N LEU A 273 5.53 -6.62 -13.12
CA LEU A 273 4.97 -5.56 -13.94
C LEU A 273 3.44 -5.68 -13.93
N GLN A 274 2.71 -4.56 -13.95
CA GLN A 274 1.28 -4.59 -14.22
C GLN A 274 0.80 -3.37 -15.00
N ILE A 275 -0.30 -3.57 -15.72
CA ILE A 275 -1.17 -2.52 -16.22
C ILE A 275 -2.60 -2.81 -15.79
N SER A 276 -3.35 -1.77 -15.44
CA SER A 276 -4.75 -1.93 -15.05
C SER A 276 -5.56 -0.67 -15.36
N GLY A 277 -6.86 -0.87 -15.45
CA GLY A 277 -7.82 0.21 -15.62
C GLY A 277 -9.20 -0.17 -15.09
N GLY A 278 -9.98 0.83 -14.69
CA GLY A 278 -11.32 0.62 -14.16
C GLY A 278 -12.15 1.88 -14.13
N ARG A 279 -13.46 1.68 -14.00
CA ARG A 279 -14.44 2.72 -13.72
C ARG A 279 -14.95 2.54 -12.30
N LEU A 280 -14.78 3.58 -11.50
CA LEU A 280 -15.24 3.67 -10.13
C LEU A 280 -16.47 4.58 -10.14
N THR A 281 -17.63 4.00 -9.86
CA THR A 281 -18.92 4.68 -9.82
C THR A 281 -19.08 5.39 -8.48
N ASP A 282 -19.51 6.65 -8.51
CA ASP A 282 -19.69 7.49 -7.31
C ASP A 282 -18.45 7.53 -6.38
N ALA A 283 -17.24 7.43 -6.95
CA ALA A 283 -16.02 7.25 -6.17
C ALA A 283 -15.69 8.45 -5.28
N GLU A 284 -15.81 9.65 -5.86
CA GLU A 284 -15.38 10.90 -5.25
C GLU A 284 -16.57 11.81 -4.99
N LYS A 285 -16.48 12.62 -3.94
CA LYS A 285 -17.55 13.55 -3.54
C LYS A 285 -17.11 15.00 -3.74
N SER A 286 -17.85 15.73 -4.56
CA SER A 286 -17.62 17.17 -4.74
C SER A 286 -18.12 18.00 -3.55
N ASP A 287 -17.64 19.25 -3.43
CA ASP A 287 -18.02 20.21 -2.37
C ASP A 287 -19.53 20.43 -2.20
N ASN A 288 -20.30 20.25 -3.28
CA ASN A 288 -21.76 20.40 -3.25
C ASN A 288 -22.47 19.13 -2.74
N GLY A 289 -21.71 18.13 -2.30
CA GLY A 289 -22.18 16.87 -1.78
C GLY A 289 -22.57 15.83 -2.84
N ARG A 290 -22.38 16.12 -4.14
CA ARG A 290 -22.66 15.17 -5.22
C ARG A 290 -21.45 14.29 -5.49
N TYR A 291 -21.74 12.99 -5.62
CA TYR A 291 -20.79 12.00 -6.07
C TYR A 291 -20.57 12.08 -7.58
N PHE A 292 -19.40 11.65 -8.04
CA PHE A 292 -19.07 11.52 -9.45
C PHE A 292 -18.16 10.33 -9.72
N ASP A 293 -18.22 9.84 -10.95
CA ASP A 293 -17.43 8.70 -11.40
C ASP A 293 -15.98 9.10 -11.69
N VAL A 294 -15.08 8.14 -11.47
CA VAL A 294 -13.66 8.24 -11.82
C VAL A 294 -13.29 7.09 -12.76
N GLU A 295 -12.62 7.40 -13.86
CA GLU A 295 -11.87 6.35 -14.58
C GLU A 295 -10.41 6.39 -14.14
N ARG A 296 -9.88 5.24 -13.72
CA ARG A 296 -8.49 5.12 -13.26
C ARG A 296 -7.71 4.21 -14.19
N TYR A 297 -6.49 4.62 -14.52
CA TYR A 297 -5.55 3.84 -15.31
C TYR A 297 -4.19 3.83 -14.61
N THR A 298 -3.57 2.66 -14.48
CA THR A 298 -2.27 2.55 -13.81
C THR A 298 -1.31 1.63 -14.58
N ALA A 299 -0.02 1.88 -14.37
CA ALA A 299 1.07 1.00 -14.78
C ALA A 299 2.15 1.02 -13.70
N SER A 300 2.76 -0.12 -13.40
CA SER A 300 3.84 -0.17 -12.41
C SER A 300 4.87 -1.26 -12.70
N ALA A 301 6.07 -1.05 -12.16
CA ALA A 301 7.15 -2.01 -12.11
C ALA A 301 7.70 -2.07 -10.68
N ILE A 302 7.68 -3.26 -10.10
CA ILE A 302 8.27 -3.57 -8.79
C ILE A 302 9.51 -4.42 -9.03
N TYR A 303 10.62 -4.03 -8.41
CA TYR A 303 11.92 -4.69 -8.49
C TYR A 303 12.44 -5.06 -7.11
N HIS A 304 12.75 -6.33 -6.87
CA HIS A 304 13.36 -6.82 -5.64
C HIS A 304 14.62 -7.64 -5.93
N HIS A 305 15.70 -7.33 -5.23
CA HIS A 305 16.97 -8.03 -5.35
C HIS A 305 17.53 -8.34 -3.97
N ARG A 306 17.74 -9.62 -3.69
CA ARG A 306 18.40 -10.08 -2.46
C ARG A 306 19.91 -9.85 -2.58
N LEU A 307 20.49 -9.27 -1.54
CA LEU A 307 21.91 -8.98 -1.46
C LEU A 307 22.66 -10.17 -0.86
N GLU A 308 23.95 -10.28 -1.16
CA GLU A 308 24.82 -11.34 -0.60
C GLU A 308 24.94 -11.26 0.94
N ASP A 309 24.71 -10.07 1.51
CA ASP A 309 24.79 -9.79 2.95
C ASP A 309 23.49 -10.12 3.71
N GLY A 310 22.52 -10.79 3.06
CA GLY A 310 21.20 -11.10 3.63
C GLY A 310 20.19 -9.95 3.52
N GLY A 311 20.64 -8.76 3.12
CA GLY A 311 19.80 -7.60 2.88
C GLY A 311 18.95 -7.68 1.61
N ILE A 312 18.19 -6.61 1.35
CA ILE A 312 17.34 -6.50 0.16
C ILE A 312 17.34 -5.09 -0.39
N TRP A 313 17.40 -4.99 -1.72
CA TRP A 313 17.09 -3.78 -2.46
C TRP A 313 15.69 -3.90 -3.07
N ALA A 314 14.78 -3.00 -2.69
CA ALA A 314 13.43 -2.95 -3.21
C ALA A 314 13.11 -1.60 -3.86
N SER A 315 12.48 -1.62 -5.03
CA SER A 315 12.09 -0.40 -5.75
C SER A 315 10.74 -0.56 -6.42
N THR A 316 9.94 0.50 -6.42
CA THR A 316 8.69 0.59 -7.17
C THR A 316 8.68 1.86 -8.01
N ALA A 317 8.42 1.71 -9.31
CA ALA A 317 8.07 2.80 -10.20
C ALA A 317 6.62 2.63 -10.62
N ALA A 318 5.79 3.67 -10.45
CA ALA A 318 4.38 3.61 -10.79
C ALA A 318 3.88 4.90 -11.43
N TYR A 319 2.91 4.75 -12.31
CA TYR A 319 2.16 5.83 -12.94
C TYR A 319 0.68 5.54 -12.75
N GLY A 320 -0.07 6.56 -12.38
CA GLY A 320 -1.53 6.51 -12.24
C GLY A 320 -2.14 7.73 -12.90
N ALA A 321 -3.36 7.60 -13.42
CA ALA A 321 -4.13 8.71 -13.92
C ALA A 321 -5.61 8.52 -13.62
N ASN A 322 -6.19 9.51 -12.94
CA ASN A 322 -7.63 9.64 -12.77
C ASN A 322 -8.17 10.55 -13.88
N VAL A 323 -9.28 10.15 -14.48
CA VAL A 323 -10.05 10.97 -15.41
C VAL A 323 -11.35 11.35 -14.72
N GLU A 324 -11.49 12.65 -14.48
CA GLU A 324 -12.57 13.27 -13.71
C GLU A 324 -13.13 14.42 -14.51
N HIS A 325 -14.45 14.47 -14.72
CA HIS A 325 -15.11 15.50 -15.51
C HIS A 325 -14.47 15.75 -16.90
N GLY A 326 -13.84 14.73 -17.48
CA GLY A 326 -13.14 14.82 -18.78
C GLY A 326 -11.73 15.43 -18.73
N SER A 327 -11.20 15.77 -17.55
CA SER A 327 -9.79 16.15 -17.37
C SER A 327 -8.99 14.99 -16.77
N GLN A 328 -7.74 14.85 -17.21
CA GLN A 328 -6.81 13.85 -16.67
C GLN A 328 -5.89 14.48 -15.61
N ALA A 329 -5.83 13.84 -14.45
CA ALA A 329 -4.90 14.12 -13.37
C ALA A 329 -3.90 12.95 -13.25
N PRO A 330 -2.67 13.09 -13.78
CA PRO A 330 -1.65 12.05 -13.62
C PRO A 330 -0.86 12.19 -12.31
N ALA A 331 -0.42 11.04 -11.81
CA ALA A 331 0.55 10.86 -10.75
C ALA A 331 1.71 9.97 -11.22
N SER A 332 2.90 10.20 -10.71
CA SER A 332 4.03 9.30 -10.88
C SER A 332 4.82 9.18 -9.60
N LEU A 333 5.25 7.97 -9.31
CA LEU A 333 5.97 7.55 -8.11
C LEU A 333 7.23 6.81 -8.52
N LEU A 334 8.34 7.12 -7.87
CA LEU A 334 9.52 6.29 -7.79
C LEU A 334 9.94 6.21 -6.33
N GLU A 335 9.84 5.03 -5.74
CA GLU A 335 10.27 4.76 -4.37
C GLU A 335 11.30 3.62 -4.35
N THR A 336 12.25 3.70 -3.43
CA THR A 336 13.29 2.69 -3.26
C THR A 336 13.71 2.57 -1.80
N SER A 337 14.01 1.35 -1.37
CA SER A 337 14.59 1.03 -0.07
C SER A 337 15.74 0.03 -0.23
N LEU A 338 16.81 0.23 0.52
CA LEU A 338 17.99 -0.62 0.54
C LEU A 338 18.27 -0.98 2.00
N ASN A 339 17.96 -2.22 2.36
CA ASN A 339 18.36 -2.80 3.63
C ASN A 339 19.71 -3.53 3.46
N ARG A 340 20.72 -3.15 4.25
CA ARG A 340 22.07 -3.73 4.29
C ARG A 340 22.32 -4.37 5.64
N ASP A 341 22.90 -5.57 5.63
CA ASP A 341 23.28 -6.34 6.83
C ASP A 341 22.12 -6.50 7.84
N GLU A 342 20.88 -6.49 7.34
CA GLU A 342 19.60 -6.46 8.07
C GLU A 342 19.42 -5.29 9.07
N LYS A 343 20.37 -4.36 9.13
CA LYS A 343 20.43 -3.30 10.16
C LYS A 343 20.35 -1.90 9.60
N HIS A 344 20.68 -1.69 8.34
CA HIS A 344 20.86 -0.35 7.78
C HIS A 344 19.93 -0.13 6.61
N VAL A 345 18.91 0.71 6.80
CA VAL A 345 17.85 0.94 5.82
C VAL A 345 17.94 2.35 5.22
N TYR A 346 18.31 2.42 3.95
CA TYR A 346 18.33 3.66 3.18
C TYR A 346 17.10 3.71 2.29
N SER A 347 16.34 4.81 2.28
CA SER A 347 15.18 4.92 1.40
C SER A 347 14.99 6.30 0.81
N ALA A 348 14.35 6.35 -0.36
CA ALA A 348 14.05 7.57 -1.08
C ALA A 348 12.74 7.43 -1.84
N ARG A 349 11.97 8.51 -1.91
CA ARG A 349 10.70 8.58 -2.63
C ARG A 349 10.62 9.88 -3.43
N PHE A 350 10.29 9.77 -4.70
CA PHE A 350 10.06 10.86 -5.63
C PHE A 350 8.66 10.78 -6.21
N GLU A 351 7.91 11.86 -6.07
CA GLU A 351 6.51 11.92 -6.48
C GLU A 351 6.20 13.19 -7.28
N THR A 352 5.39 13.03 -8.32
CA THR A 352 4.77 14.14 -9.05
C THR A 352 3.30 13.84 -9.18
N VAL A 353 2.46 14.79 -8.76
CA VAL A 353 1.01 14.68 -8.90
C VAL A 353 0.48 15.97 -9.53
N LYS A 354 -0.49 15.82 -10.43
CA LYS A 354 -1.25 16.94 -10.98
C LYS A 354 -2.55 17.04 -10.19
N LYS A 355 -2.75 18.18 -9.54
CA LYS A 355 -3.93 18.44 -8.71
C LYS A 355 -4.64 19.69 -9.19
N SER A 356 -5.96 19.75 -8.99
CA SER A 356 -6.71 20.97 -9.26
C SER A 356 -6.31 22.06 -8.26
N GLY A 357 -6.59 23.32 -8.60
CA GLY A 357 -6.37 24.42 -7.65
C GLY A 357 -7.26 24.31 -6.40
N HIS A 358 -8.40 23.62 -6.53
CA HIS A 358 -9.28 23.27 -5.43
C HIS A 358 -8.60 22.31 -4.45
N ASP A 359 -8.00 21.23 -4.94
CA ASP A 359 -7.37 20.22 -4.07
C ASP A 359 -6.18 20.83 -3.31
N LEU A 360 -5.47 21.78 -3.92
CA LEU A 360 -4.40 22.53 -3.25
C LEU A 360 -4.90 23.70 -2.39
N ALA A 361 -6.22 23.86 -2.18
CA ALA A 361 -6.83 24.92 -1.39
C ALA A 361 -6.41 26.35 -1.80
N PHE A 362 -6.32 26.62 -3.11
CA PHE A 362 -6.05 27.98 -3.60
C PHE A 362 -7.34 28.82 -3.64
N MET A 363 -7.26 30.07 -3.15
CA MET A 363 -8.38 31.03 -3.11
C MET A 363 -8.97 31.40 -4.48
N ASN A 364 -8.32 31.02 -5.59
CA ASN A 364 -8.82 31.13 -6.96
C ASN A 364 -8.55 29.81 -7.72
N PRO A 365 -9.47 28.83 -7.70
CA PRO A 365 -9.23 27.47 -8.19
C PRO A 365 -9.19 27.32 -9.73
N VAL A 366 -9.17 28.42 -10.49
CA VAL A 366 -9.29 28.44 -11.97
C VAL A 366 -8.06 27.85 -12.69
N HIS A 367 -6.98 27.54 -11.97
CA HIS A 367 -5.76 26.99 -12.54
C HIS A 367 -5.43 25.58 -12.02
N GLU A 368 -5.25 24.64 -12.94
CA GLU A 368 -4.59 23.37 -12.66
C GLU A 368 -3.14 23.63 -12.23
N SER A 369 -2.66 22.89 -11.24
CA SER A 369 -1.31 23.06 -10.71
C SER A 369 -0.61 21.71 -10.60
N ARG A 370 0.72 21.73 -10.73
CA ARG A 370 1.55 20.53 -10.62
C ARG A 370 2.38 20.63 -9.35
N SER A 371 2.23 19.67 -8.46
CA SER A 371 3.08 19.57 -7.28
C SER A 371 4.12 18.45 -7.47
N ARG A 372 5.26 18.63 -6.82
CA ARG A 372 6.33 17.63 -6.75
C ARG A 372 6.79 17.52 -5.31
N ARG A 373 6.94 16.31 -4.82
CA ARG A 373 7.45 16.00 -3.49
C ARG A 373 8.62 15.04 -3.62
N THR A 374 9.67 15.31 -2.86
CA THR A 374 10.83 14.43 -2.75
C THR A 374 11.04 14.18 -1.27
N ASP A 375 10.88 12.94 -0.84
CA ASP A 375 11.16 12.52 0.53
C ASP A 375 12.47 11.73 0.56
N PHE A 376 13.38 12.14 1.44
CA PHE A 376 14.61 11.41 1.73
C PHE A 376 14.53 10.88 3.17
N TYR A 377 14.50 9.56 3.31
CA TYR A 377 14.47 8.87 4.60
C TYR A 377 15.76 8.08 4.78
N ALA A 378 16.68 8.61 5.59
CA ALA A 378 17.89 7.89 5.97
C ALA A 378 17.75 7.40 7.41
N HIS A 379 17.50 6.10 7.59
CA HIS A 379 17.39 5.48 8.91
C HIS A 379 18.58 4.53 9.12
N LYS A 380 19.33 4.73 10.21
CA LYS A 380 20.30 3.75 10.69
C LYS A 380 19.81 3.13 11.99
N THR A 381 19.06 2.03 11.89
CA THR A 381 18.77 1.18 13.05
C THR A 381 20.06 0.45 13.48
N HIS A 382 20.24 0.27 14.78
CA HIS A 382 21.18 -0.69 15.33
C HIS A 382 20.34 -1.56 16.24
N ASP A 383 20.15 -2.83 15.89
CA ASP A 383 19.46 -3.75 16.77
C ASP A 383 20.22 -3.88 18.08
N TRP A 384 19.59 -3.38 19.14
CA TRP A 384 19.87 -3.82 20.50
C TRP A 384 18.60 -4.50 20.99
N LEU A 385 18.61 -5.84 20.88
CA LEU A 385 17.73 -6.84 21.50
C LEU A 385 16.50 -7.30 20.69
N PRO A 386 16.36 -8.63 20.45
CA PRO A 386 15.07 -9.22 20.11
C PRO A 386 14.19 -9.22 21.37
N LEU A 387 13.11 -8.44 21.38
CA LEU A 387 12.07 -8.54 22.40
C LEU A 387 11.26 -9.82 22.16
N SER A 388 11.72 -10.89 22.81
CA SER A 388 10.98 -12.13 23.02
C SER A 388 9.78 -11.84 23.92
N ILE A 389 8.58 -11.73 23.33
CA ILE A 389 7.33 -11.70 24.09
C ILE A 389 6.83 -13.14 24.21
N LEU A 390 7.13 -13.71 25.38
CA LEU A 390 6.38 -14.72 26.14
C LEU A 390 5.49 -15.70 25.35
N SER A 391 6.01 -16.92 25.22
CA SER A 391 5.21 -18.15 25.14
C SER A 391 4.23 -18.19 26.32
N PHE A 392 2.93 -18.11 26.02
CA PHE A 392 1.92 -18.73 26.87
C PHE A 392 1.60 -20.09 26.25
N ALA A 393 1.85 -21.13 27.05
CA ALA A 393 1.64 -22.54 26.75
C ALA A 393 0.17 -22.90 26.52
#